data_AF-A0A349BCX8-F1
#
_entry.id   AF-A0A349BCX8-F1
#
_cell.length_a   1.000
_cell.length_b   1.000
_cell.length_c   1.000
_cell.angle_alpha   90.00
_cell.angle_beta   90.00
_cell.angle_gamma   90.00
#
_symmetry.space_group_name_H-M   'P 1'
#
loop_
_entity.id
_entity.type
_entity.pdbx_description
1 polymer ?
#
loop_
_entity_poly.entity_id
_entity_poly.type
_entity_poly.pdbx_seq_one_letter_code
_entity_poly.pdbx_strand_id
1 'polypeptide(L)'
;SPRAVADLVDQIRAEGVPAVFGSEVFPSPVLETIAEEAGAEYVADLRDDDLPGEPGDEDHSWLALMRSNYATIVEVLGGDPEALEQLELRRVGPDTADYPQ
;
A
#
# COMPACT_ATOMS: atom_id res chain seq x y z
N SER A 1 -16.30 -15.62 4.22
CA SER A 1 -17.34 -16.52 3.64
C SER A 1 -17.99 -15.81 2.47
N PRO A 2 -18.68 -16.49 1.55
CA PRO A 2 -19.33 -15.83 0.41
C PRO A 2 -20.28 -14.70 0.81
N ARG A 3 -21.04 -14.87 1.91
CA ARG A 3 -21.91 -13.82 2.44
C ARG A 3 -21.13 -12.57 2.87
N ALA A 4 -20.04 -12.74 3.61
CA ALA A 4 -19.22 -11.61 4.07
C ALA A 4 -18.59 -10.82 2.91
N VAL A 5 -18.28 -11.50 1.79
CA VAL A 5 -17.79 -10.83 0.57
C VAL A 5 -18.89 -9.97 -0.05
N ALA A 6 -20.11 -10.52 -0.20
CA ALA A 6 -21.25 -9.75 -0.71
C ALA A 6 -21.59 -8.55 0.19
N ASP A 7 -21.62 -8.75 1.51
CA ASP A 7 -21.87 -7.68 2.48
C ASP A 7 -20.82 -6.56 2.37
N LEU A 8 -19.55 -6.91 2.13
CA LEU A 8 -18.47 -5.96 1.93
C LEU A 8 -18.61 -5.18 0.62
N VAL A 9 -18.94 -5.84 -0.50
CA VAL A 9 -19.20 -5.18 -1.78
C VAL A 9 -20.33 -4.15 -1.65
N ASP A 10 -21.42 -4.52 -0.97
CA ASP A 10 -22.55 -3.62 -0.74
C ASP A 10 -22.15 -2.42 0.12
N GLN A 11 -21.31 -2.62 1.13
CA GLN A 11 -20.78 -1.53 1.96
C GLN A 11 -19.89 -0.57 1.14
N ILE A 12 -18.97 -1.08 0.32
CA ILE A 12 -18.06 -0.25 -0.50
C ILE A 12 -18.87 0.65 -1.44
N ARG A 13 -19.91 0.09 -2.09
CA ARG A 13 -20.85 0.86 -2.93
C ARG A 13 -21.60 1.92 -2.13
N ALA A 14 -22.14 1.56 -0.97
CA ALA A 14 -22.96 2.46 -0.14
C ALA A 14 -22.16 3.65 0.40
N GLU A 15 -20.89 3.42 0.76
CA GLU A 15 -19.98 4.45 1.27
C GLU A 15 -19.26 5.22 0.14
N GLY A 16 -19.40 4.78 -1.11
CA GLY A 16 -18.73 5.40 -2.25
C GLY A 16 -17.20 5.33 -2.16
N VAL A 17 -16.68 4.23 -1.62
CA VAL A 17 -15.23 4.04 -1.46
C VAL A 17 -14.57 3.95 -2.85
N PRO A 18 -13.59 4.81 -3.16
CA PRO A 18 -13.05 4.92 -4.52
C PRO A 18 -12.02 3.85 -4.85
N ALA A 19 -11.35 3.27 -3.85
CA ALA A 19 -10.29 2.30 -4.06
C ALA A 19 -10.20 1.27 -2.93
N VAL A 20 -9.76 0.06 -3.28
CA VAL A 20 -9.43 -1.05 -2.39
C VAL A 20 -7.93 -1.33 -2.52
N PHE A 21 -7.22 -1.27 -1.41
CA PHE A 21 -5.77 -1.49 -1.39
C PHE A 21 -5.45 -2.91 -0.89
N GLY A 22 -4.67 -3.65 -1.68
CA GLY A 22 -4.09 -4.94 -1.34
C GLY A 22 -2.59 -4.85 -1.06
N SER A 23 -2.03 -5.91 -0.46
CA SER A 23 -0.60 -6.03 -0.20
C SER A 23 0.16 -6.45 -1.47
N GLU A 24 1.31 -5.84 -1.72
CA GLU A 24 2.22 -6.16 -2.83
C GLU A 24 2.69 -7.62 -2.81
N VAL A 25 2.92 -8.18 -1.62
CA VAL A 25 3.38 -9.57 -1.47
C VAL A 25 2.23 -10.57 -1.60
N PHE A 26 0.99 -10.12 -1.40
CA PHE A 26 -0.20 -10.97 -1.43
C PHE A 26 -1.33 -10.35 -2.28
N PRO A 27 -1.14 -10.20 -3.60
CA PRO A 27 -2.22 -9.82 -4.48
C PRO A 27 -3.31 -10.90 -4.43
N SER A 28 -4.55 -10.47 -4.26
CA SER A 28 -5.68 -11.37 -4.03
C SER A 28 -6.71 -11.23 -5.15
N PRO A 29 -6.95 -12.29 -5.95
CA PRO A 29 -8.05 -12.31 -6.93
C PRO A 29 -9.42 -12.02 -6.31
N VAL A 30 -9.56 -12.30 -5.01
CA VAL A 30 -10.78 -11.98 -4.25
C VAL A 30 -10.91 -10.47 -4.04
N LEU A 31 -9.82 -9.76 -3.73
CA LEU A 31 -9.85 -8.29 -3.58
C LEU A 31 -10.11 -7.59 -4.91
N GLU A 32 -9.49 -8.08 -5.98
CA GLU A 32 -9.74 -7.60 -7.35
C GLU A 32 -11.23 -7.75 -7.70
N THR A 33 -11.82 -8.93 -7.49
CA THR A 33 -13.25 -9.16 -7.73
C THR A 33 -14.13 -8.24 -6.87
N ILE A 34 -13.80 -8.03 -5.59
CA ILE A 34 -14.55 -7.13 -4.71
C ILE A 34 -14.55 -5.70 -5.24
N ALA A 35 -13.37 -5.18 -5.64
CA ALA A 35 -13.23 -3.83 -6.16
C ALA A 35 -14.00 -3.66 -7.48
N GLU A 36 -13.84 -4.60 -8.42
CA GLU A 36 -14.57 -4.61 -9.69
C GLU A 36 -16.08 -4.60 -9.48
N GLU A 37 -16.60 -5.48 -8.63
CA GLU A 37 -18.04 -5.54 -8.35
C GLU A 37 -18.51 -4.25 -7.66
N ALA A 38 -17.72 -3.68 -6.75
CA ALA A 38 -18.09 -2.47 -6.05
C ALA A 38 -17.94 -1.19 -6.89
N GLY A 39 -17.27 -1.26 -8.06
CA GLY A 39 -16.95 -0.10 -8.88
C GLY A 39 -15.82 0.76 -8.29
N ALA A 40 -14.93 0.15 -7.51
CA ALA A 40 -13.74 0.77 -6.94
C ALA A 40 -12.49 0.35 -7.72
N GLU A 41 -11.44 1.16 -7.66
CA GLU A 41 -10.11 0.80 -8.18
C GLU A 41 -9.44 -0.22 -7.26
N TYR A 42 -8.81 -1.25 -7.82
CA TYR A 42 -7.96 -2.15 -7.05
C TYR A 42 -6.49 -1.76 -7.19
N VAL A 43 -5.82 -1.52 -6.06
CA VAL A 43 -4.42 -1.14 -6.00
C VAL A 43 -3.67 -2.21 -5.22
N ALA A 44 -2.74 -2.90 -5.88
CA ALA A 44 -2.03 -4.04 -5.28
C ALA A 44 -0.66 -3.68 -4.71
N ASP A 45 -0.28 -2.40 -4.67
CA ASP A 45 1.10 -1.98 -4.43
C ASP A 45 1.39 -1.51 -2.99
N LEU A 46 0.43 -1.65 -2.06
CA LEU A 46 0.72 -1.27 -0.67
C LEU A 46 1.63 -2.31 -0.01
N ARG A 47 2.63 -1.81 0.71
CA ARG A 47 3.58 -2.64 1.47
C ARG A 47 3.17 -2.68 2.93
N ASP A 48 3.02 -3.88 3.49
CA ASP A 48 2.65 -4.10 4.91
C ASP A 48 3.73 -4.81 5.72
N ASP A 49 4.53 -5.68 5.08
CA ASP A 49 5.67 -6.38 5.70
C ASP A 49 6.97 -6.34 4.87
N ASP A 50 6.91 -5.94 3.61
CA ASP A 50 8.07 -5.89 2.70
C ASP A 50 8.62 -4.47 2.53
N LEU A 51 9.80 -4.23 3.11
CA LEU A 51 10.50 -2.95 2.97
C LEU A 51 11.02 -2.75 1.53
N PRO A 52 11.00 -1.52 0.99
CA PRO A 52 11.57 -1.25 -0.32
C PRO A 52 13.06 -1.61 -0.42
N GLY A 53 13.50 -2.13 -1.56
CA GLY A 53 14.92 -2.46 -1.79
C GLY A 53 15.42 -3.65 -0.97
N GLU A 54 16.73 -3.91 -1.03
CA GLU A 54 17.37 -5.04 -0.37
C GLU A 54 17.88 -4.66 1.04
N PRO A 55 18.04 -5.64 1.96
CA PRO A 55 18.63 -5.39 3.26
C PRO A 55 19.98 -4.63 3.18
N GLY A 56 20.03 -3.46 3.82
CA GLY A 56 21.17 -2.53 3.80
C GLY A 56 21.01 -1.32 2.88
N ASP A 57 20.09 -1.37 1.91
CA ASP A 57 19.79 -0.25 1.03
C ASP A 57 19.27 0.96 1.81
N GLU A 58 19.51 2.16 1.28
CA GLU A 58 19.10 3.42 1.92
C GLU A 58 17.59 3.45 2.23
N ASP A 59 16.79 3.00 1.26
CA ASP A 59 15.34 2.94 1.32
C ASP A 59 14.81 1.64 1.94
N HIS A 60 15.66 0.70 2.36
CA HIS A 60 15.22 -0.49 3.11
C HIS A 60 14.90 -0.13 4.56
N SER A 61 13.84 0.67 4.71
CA SER A 61 13.45 1.29 5.96
C SER A 61 11.95 1.47 6.06
N TRP A 62 11.45 1.46 7.29
CA TRP A 62 10.05 1.75 7.57
C TRP A 62 9.60 3.12 7.03
N LEU A 63 10.48 4.13 7.08
CA LEU A 63 10.14 5.47 6.58
C LEU A 63 9.91 5.48 5.07
N ALA A 64 10.70 4.72 4.31
CA ALA A 64 10.52 4.59 2.87
C ALA A 64 9.24 3.82 2.52
N LEU A 65 8.94 2.76 3.27
CA LEU A 65 7.66 2.05 3.17
C LEU A 65 6.49 3.02 3.39
N MET A 66 6.53 3.82 4.47
CA MET A 66 5.46 4.79 4.74
C MET A 66 5.36 5.88 3.67
N ARG A 67 6.51 6.41 3.18
CA ARG A 67 6.54 7.39 2.09
C ARG A 67 5.85 6.83 0.84
N SER A 68 6.20 5.61 0.44
CA SER A 68 5.60 4.92 -0.70
C SER A 68 4.10 4.74 -0.52
N ASN A 69 3.67 4.15 0.61
CA ASN A 69 2.24 3.91 0.87
C ASN A 69 1.42 5.22 0.88
N TYR A 70 1.93 6.28 1.51
CA TYR A 70 1.23 7.56 1.53
C TYR A 70 1.15 8.20 0.15
N ALA A 71 2.23 8.14 -0.64
CA ALA A 71 2.22 8.66 -2.01
C ALA A 71 1.16 7.94 -2.85
N THR A 72 1.15 6.61 -2.84
CA THR A 72 0.15 5.78 -3.55
C THR A 72 -1.27 6.09 -3.10
N ILE A 73 -1.53 6.16 -1.79
CA ILE A 73 -2.87 6.47 -1.26
C ILE A 73 -3.31 7.87 -1.70
N VAL A 74 -2.44 8.87 -1.60
CA VAL A 74 -2.77 10.25 -1.97
C VAL A 74 -3.09 10.33 -3.46
N GLU A 75 -2.28 9.73 -4.32
CA GLU A 75 -2.48 9.72 -5.77
C GLU A 75 -3.80 9.06 -6.16
N VAL A 76 -4.06 7.84 -5.67
CA VAL A 76 -5.26 7.06 -5.99
C VAL A 76 -6.54 7.74 -5.49
N LEU A 77 -6.46 8.46 -4.38
CA LEU A 77 -7.58 9.26 -3.86
C LEU A 77 -7.72 10.63 -4.56
N GLY A 78 -6.95 10.89 -5.62
CA GLY A 78 -7.04 12.08 -6.46
C GLY A 78 -6.29 13.31 -5.93
N GLY A 79 -5.38 13.11 -4.98
CA GLY A 79 -4.47 14.12 -4.47
C GLY A 79 -3.15 14.18 -5.25
N ASP A 80 -2.25 15.04 -4.77
CA ASP A 80 -0.90 15.23 -5.34
C ASP A 80 0.16 14.67 -4.37
N PRO A 81 0.90 13.62 -4.75
CA PRO A 81 1.90 13.00 -3.89
C PRO A 81 3.28 13.70 -3.91
N GLU A 82 3.48 14.74 -4.73
CA GLU A 82 4.81 15.32 -5.01
C GLU A 82 5.60 15.67 -3.72
N ALA A 83 4.92 16.26 -2.73
CA ALA A 83 5.57 16.63 -1.46
C ALA A 83 6.01 15.40 -0.63
N LEU A 84 5.32 14.27 -0.75
CA LEU A 84 5.70 13.03 -0.09
C LEU A 84 6.89 12.38 -0.81
N GLU A 85 6.88 12.37 -2.13
CA GLU A 85 7.98 11.83 -2.94
C GLU A 85 9.30 12.58 -2.71
N GLN A 86 9.21 13.90 -2.52
CA GLN A 86 10.37 14.76 -2.22
C GLN A 86 10.81 14.70 -0.76
N LEU A 87 10.14 13.92 0.10
CA LEU A 87 10.52 13.80 1.49
C LEU A 87 11.88 13.09 1.60
N GLU A 88 12.88 13.85 2.04
CA GLU A 88 14.22 13.32 2.35
C GLU A 88 14.17 12.44 3.59
N LEU A 89 14.51 11.16 3.42
CA LEU A 89 14.53 10.19 4.51
C LEU A 89 15.91 10.18 5.16
N ARG A 90 16.03 10.85 6.31
CA ARG A 90 17.31 10.93 7.01
C ARG A 90 17.50 9.79 8.00
N ARG A 91 18.52 8.96 7.80
CA ARG A 91 19.02 8.05 8.84
C ARG A 91 19.55 8.86 10.03
N VAL A 92 19.04 8.58 11.24
CA VAL A 92 19.45 9.27 12.47
C VAL A 92 20.67 8.63 13.16
N GLY A 93 21.18 7.53 12.62
CA GLY A 93 22.36 6.83 13.09
C GLY A 93 22.92 5.88 12.02
N PRO A 94 24.15 5.35 12.22
CA PRO A 94 24.72 4.37 11.31
C PRO A 94 23.91 3.07 11.36
N ASP A 95 23.75 2.43 10.21
CA ASP A 95 23.26 1.06 10.16
C ASP A 95 24.39 0.12 10.58
N THR A 96 24.17 -0.60 11.67
CA THR A 96 25.11 -1.60 12.21
C THR A 96 24.46 -2.97 12.28
N ALA A 97 23.33 -3.16 11.59
CA ALA A 97 22.67 -4.46 11.52
C ALA A 97 23.52 -5.44 10.71
N ASP A 98 23.49 -6.70 11.14
CA ASP A 98 24.00 -7.81 10.35
C ASP A 98 22.80 -8.46 9.65
N TYR A 99 22.88 -8.59 8.33
CA TYR A 99 21.82 -9.10 7.48
C TYR A 99 22.21 -10.49 6.97
N PRO A 100 22.05 -11.57 7.78
CA PRO A 100 22.38 -12.91 7.36
C PRO A 100 21.53 -13.31 6.16
N GLN A 101 22.19 -13.75 5.09
CA GLN A 101 21.60 -14.26 3.85
C GLN A 101 21.18 -15.71 4.01
#